data_AF-A2BJ15-F1
#
_entry.id   AF-A2BJ15-F1
#
_cell.length_a   1.000
_cell.length_b   1.000
_cell.length_c   1.000
_cell.angle_alpha   90.00
_cell.angle_beta   90.00
_cell.angle_gamma   90.00
#
_symmetry.space_group_name_H-M   'P 1'
#
loop_
_entity.id
_entity.type
_entity.pdbx_description
1 polymer ?
#
loop_
_entity_poly.entity_id
_entity_poly.type
_entity_poly.pdbx_seq_one_letter_code
_entity_poly.pdbx_strand_id
1 'polypeptide(L)'
;MSGLRRLVLDVLKPLKDPSIVDVALELAKVPGVQGVNITVNEVDVETLSLTVVIEGDNIEFDGIRRVLEEVGAAIHSIDQVVAGEKFVEIPRRPQE
;
A
#
# COMPACT_ATOMS: atom_id res chain seq x y z
N MET A 1 -15.47 -9.55 13.43
CA MET A 1 -14.43 -8.54 13.76
C MET A 1 -14.26 -7.64 12.56
N SER A 2 -14.54 -6.35 12.70
CA SER A 2 -14.39 -5.36 11.63
C SER A 2 -13.01 -4.72 11.69
N GLY A 3 -12.19 -4.94 10.68
CA GLY A 3 -10.84 -4.36 10.57
C GLY A 3 -10.49 -4.06 9.11
N LEU A 4 -9.36 -3.39 8.90
CA LEU A 4 -8.83 -3.15 7.56
C LEU A 4 -8.37 -4.47 6.93
N ARG A 5 -8.83 -4.72 5.71
CA ARG A 5 -8.59 -5.95 4.94
C ARG A 5 -7.65 -5.75 3.78
N ARG A 6 -7.85 -4.65 3.03
CA ARG A 6 -7.00 -4.28 1.90
C ARG A 6 -6.83 -2.77 1.86
N LEU A 7 -5.62 -2.34 1.55
CA LEU A 7 -5.26 -0.97 1.26
C LEU A 7 -4.52 -0.94 -0.07
N VAL A 8 -4.92 -0.04 -0.95
CA VAL A 8 -4.17 0.29 -2.16
C VAL A 8 -3.74 1.74 -2.00
N LEU A 9 -2.43 1.95 -1.95
CA LEU A 9 -1.81 3.25 -1.73
C LEU A 9 -1.00 3.62 -2.96
N ASP A 10 -1.15 4.86 -3.41
CA ASP A 10 -0.22 5.48 -4.34
C ASP A 10 0.86 6.18 -3.52
N VAL A 11 2.09 5.70 -3.68
CA VAL A 11 3.23 6.10 -2.89
C VAL A 11 4.29 6.69 -3.81
N LEU A 12 4.72 7.90 -3.49
CA LEU A 12 5.84 8.56 -4.14
C LEU A 12 7.08 8.33 -3.31
N LYS A 13 8.06 7.66 -3.91
CA LYS A 13 9.35 7.39 -3.29
C LYS A 13 10.45 8.13 -4.04
N PRO A 14 11.32 8.90 -3.38
CA PRO A 14 12.54 9.39 -4.02
C PRO A 14 13.37 8.22 -4.56
N LEU A 15 14.11 8.41 -5.65
CA LEU A 15 14.96 7.39 -6.29
C LEU A 15 16.10 6.87 -5.38
N LYS A 16 16.32 7.50 -4.21
CA LYS A 16 17.31 7.10 -3.20
C LYS A 16 17.00 5.73 -2.58
N ASP A 17 17.99 5.07 -2.01
CA ASP A 17 17.80 3.91 -1.14
C ASP A 17 16.79 4.20 -0.02
N PRO A 18 15.95 3.23 0.40
CA PRO A 18 16.05 1.77 0.19
C PRO A 18 15.29 1.21 -1.04
N SER A 19 15.61 -0.03 -1.42
CA SER A 19 15.01 -0.74 -2.55
C SER A 19 13.53 -1.04 -2.32
N ILE A 20 12.74 -1.13 -3.40
CA ILE A 20 11.32 -1.55 -3.33
C ILE A 20 11.15 -2.92 -2.65
N VAL A 21 12.17 -3.78 -2.74
CA VAL A 21 12.16 -5.10 -2.12
C VAL A 21 12.23 -4.98 -0.59
N ASP A 22 13.10 -4.10 -0.09
CA ASP A 22 13.22 -3.86 1.36
C ASP A 22 11.95 -3.22 1.90
N VAL A 23 11.36 -2.26 1.17
CA VAL A 23 10.08 -1.65 1.53
C VAL A 23 8.98 -2.72 1.63
N ALA A 24 8.90 -3.65 0.68
CA ALA A 24 7.92 -4.74 0.73
C ALA A 24 8.14 -5.64 1.95
N LEU A 25 9.39 -5.95 2.29
CA LEU A 25 9.73 -6.77 3.45
C LEU A 25 9.40 -6.09 4.78
N GLU A 26 9.66 -4.78 4.90
CA GLU A 26 9.30 -4.02 6.12
C GLU A 26 7.78 -3.90 6.28
N LEU A 27 7.04 -3.62 5.19
CA LEU A 27 5.58 -3.58 5.22
C LEU A 27 4.97 -4.94 5.58
N ALA A 28 5.58 -6.05 5.14
CA ALA A 28 5.12 -7.39 5.46
C ALA A 28 5.31 -7.77 6.95
N LYS A 29 6.16 -7.03 7.70
CA LYS A 29 6.35 -7.24 9.15
C LYS A 29 5.27 -6.56 9.99
N VAL A 30 4.46 -5.66 9.41
CA VAL A 30 3.43 -4.92 10.15
C VAL A 30 2.33 -5.87 10.65
N PRO A 31 1.88 -5.74 11.90
CA PRO A 31 0.81 -6.57 12.44
C PRO A 31 -0.47 -6.53 11.58
N GLY A 32 -1.02 -7.71 11.32
CA GLY A 32 -2.23 -7.87 10.52
C GLY A 32 -1.99 -7.91 9.02
N VAL A 33 -0.78 -7.63 8.52
CA VAL A 33 -0.43 -7.81 7.10
C VAL A 33 -0.17 -9.29 6.80
N GLN A 34 -0.82 -9.81 5.77
CA GLN A 34 -0.60 -11.17 5.26
C GLN A 34 0.15 -11.16 3.92
N GLY A 35 0.01 -10.10 3.13
CA GLY A 35 0.66 -9.96 1.84
C GLY A 35 0.84 -8.50 1.45
N VAL A 36 1.95 -8.23 0.76
CA VAL A 36 2.26 -6.92 0.19
C VAL A 36 2.65 -7.12 -1.26
N ASN A 37 2.08 -6.32 -2.14
CA ASN A 37 2.49 -6.21 -3.53
C ASN A 37 2.88 -4.76 -3.79
N ILE A 38 4.06 -4.55 -4.36
CA ILE A 38 4.52 -3.24 -4.80
C ILE A 38 4.72 -3.30 -6.31
N THR A 39 4.04 -2.42 -7.03
CA THR A 39 4.15 -2.27 -8.47
C THR A 39 4.72 -0.89 -8.77
N VAL A 40 5.77 -0.82 -9.60
CA VAL A 40 6.30 0.45 -10.09
C VAL A 40 5.43 0.90 -11.26
N ASN A 41 4.79 2.06 -11.13
CA ASN A 41 3.95 2.61 -12.19
C ASN A 41 4.80 3.45 -13.14
N GLU A 42 5.47 4.45 -12.58
CA GLU A 42 6.24 5.44 -13.33
C GLU A 42 7.55 5.75 -12.62
N VAL A 43 8.56 6.05 -13.44
CA VAL A 43 9.90 6.44 -13.01
C VAL A 43 10.20 7.81 -13.59
N ASP A 44 10.23 8.81 -12.73
CA ASP A 44 10.64 10.17 -13.04
C ASP A 44 12.12 10.39 -12.73
N VAL A 45 12.62 11.58 -13.05
CA VAL A 45 14.03 11.97 -12.92
C VAL A 45 14.54 11.77 -11.48
N GLU A 46 13.73 12.03 -10.46
CA GLU A 46 14.13 11.88 -9.05
C GLU A 46 13.11 11.13 -8.19
N THR A 47 11.96 10.73 -8.75
CA THR A 47 10.84 10.11 -8.01
C THR A 47 10.33 8.85 -8.70
N LEU A 48 9.86 7.89 -7.90
CA LEU A 48 9.19 6.67 -8.32
C LEU A 48 7.75 6.75 -7.85
N SER A 49 6.80 6.57 -8.77
CA SER A 49 5.42 6.28 -8.41
C SER A 49 5.26 4.78 -8.25
N LEU A 50 4.82 4.37 -7.06
CA LEU A 50 4.64 2.99 -6.67
C LEU A 50 3.20 2.78 -6.22
N THR A 51 2.51 1.81 -6.80
CA THR A 51 1.27 1.29 -6.21
C THR A 51 1.61 0.21 -5.20
N VAL A 52 1.25 0.44 -3.95
CA VAL A 52 1.44 -0.48 -2.84
C VAL A 52 0.08 -1.06 -2.45
N VAL A 53 -0.10 -2.35 -2.69
CA VAL A 53 -1.27 -3.12 -2.28
C VAL A 53 -0.91 -3.94 -1.06
N ILE A 54 -1.64 -3.73 0.03
CA ILE A 54 -1.46 -4.45 1.28
C ILE A 54 -2.76 -5.21 1.56
N GLU A 55 -2.64 -6.50 1.86
CA GLU A 55 -3.75 -7.36 2.23
C GLU A 55 -3.48 -8.04 3.56
N GLY A 56 -4.56 -8.26 4.32
CA GLY A 56 -4.45 -8.88 5.62
C GLY A 56 -5.73 -8.88 6.45
N ASP A 57 -5.56 -9.12 7.74
CA ASP A 57 -6.65 -9.12 8.71
C ASP A 57 -6.33 -8.12 9.82
N ASN A 58 -7.21 -7.12 9.97
CA ASN A 58 -7.07 -6.06 10.96
C ASN A 58 -5.73 -5.29 10.82
N ILE A 59 -5.41 -4.87 9.60
CA ILE A 59 -4.19 -4.14 9.28
C ILE A 59 -4.10 -2.83 10.10
N GLU A 60 -2.96 -2.61 10.75
CA GLU A 60 -2.69 -1.36 11.47
C GLU A 60 -2.13 -0.29 10.52
N PHE A 61 -2.99 0.64 10.08
CA PHE A 61 -2.61 1.71 9.14
C PHE A 61 -1.49 2.60 9.66
N ASP A 62 -1.47 2.92 10.96
CA ASP A 62 -0.39 3.70 11.57
C ASP A 62 0.98 3.01 11.43
N GLY A 63 1.04 1.68 11.52
CA GLY A 63 2.26 0.90 11.31
C GLY A 63 2.75 1.00 9.86
N ILE A 64 1.85 0.85 8.89
CA ILE A 64 2.15 1.03 7.46
C ILE A 64 2.69 2.43 7.19
N ARG A 65 2.03 3.46 7.73
CA ARG A 65 2.43 4.85 7.53
C ARG A 65 3.83 5.12 8.07
N ARG A 66 4.13 4.63 9.28
CA ARG A 66 5.47 4.79 9.89
C ARG A 66 6.55 4.13 9.06
N VAL A 67 6.33 2.89 8.61
CA VAL A 67 7.29 2.19 7.74
C VAL A 67 7.56 2.98 6.46
N LEU A 68 6.51 3.52 5.83
CA LEU A 68 6.65 4.35 4.64
C LEU A 68 7.43 5.66 4.91
N GLU A 69 7.13 6.34 6.02
CA GLU A 69 7.85 7.55 6.43
C GLU A 69 9.33 7.27 6.74
N GLU A 70 9.65 6.14 7.39
CA GLU A 70 11.03 5.73 7.71
C GLU A 70 11.87 5.46 6.47
N VAL A 71 11.27 4.91 5.40
CA VAL A 71 11.95 4.70 4.11
C VAL A 71 11.96 5.95 3.23
N GLY A 72 11.45 7.07 3.73
CA GLY A 72 11.35 8.35 2.99
C GLY A 72 10.31 8.33 1.87
N ALA A 73 9.37 7.40 1.91
CA ALA A 73 8.26 7.32 0.97
C ALA A 73 7.06 8.11 1.50
N ALA A 74 6.41 8.86 0.62
CA ALA A 74 5.23 9.64 0.95
C ALA A 74 3.99 9.03 0.30
N ILE A 75 2.92 8.85 1.08
CA ILE A 75 1.61 8.47 0.54
C ILE A 75 1.05 9.69 -0.19
N HIS A 76 0.92 9.59 -1.52
CA HIS A 76 0.33 10.62 -2.36
C HIS A 76 -1.20 10.52 -2.33
N SER A 77 -1.72 9.30 -2.45
CA SER A 77 -3.16 9.02 -2.44
C SER A 77 -3.46 7.63 -1.84
N ILE A 78 -4.69 7.47 -1.36
CA ILE A 78 -5.24 6.17 -0.97
C ILE A 78 -6.28 5.82 -2.05
N ASP A 79 -5.91 4.94 -2.98
CA ASP A 79 -6.73 4.62 -4.14
C ASP A 79 -7.90 3.70 -3.79
N GLN A 80 -7.69 2.77 -2.85
CA GLN A 80 -8.71 1.84 -2.43
C GLN A 80 -8.54 1.43 -0.96
N VAL A 81 -9.66 1.33 -0.26
CA VAL A 81 -9.73 0.78 1.10
C VAL A 81 -10.84 -0.24 1.16
N VAL A 82 -10.54 -1.41 1.71
CA VAL A 82 -11.51 -2.45 2.01
C VAL A 82 -11.45 -2.74 3.50
N ALA A 83 -12.60 -2.65 4.17
CA ALA A 83 -12.72 -2.91 5.60
C ALA A 83 -13.96 -3.76 5.89
N GLY A 84 -13.88 -4.55 6.96
CA GLY A 84 -14.98 -5.40 7.45
C GLY A 84 -14.69 -6.90 7.33
N GLU A 85 -15.76 -7.69 7.35
CA GLU A 85 -15.68 -9.15 7.41
C GLU A 85 -15.56 -9.81 6.03
N LYS A 86 -15.95 -9.10 4.96
CA LYS A 86 -15.90 -9.57 3.58
C LYS A 86 -15.17 -8.57 2.71
N PHE A 87 -14.50 -9.08 1.67
CA PHE A 87 -13.97 -8.23 0.62
C PHE A 87 -15.13 -7.69 -0.23
N VAL A 88 -15.17 -6.36 -0.38
CA VAL A 88 -16.14 -5.68 -1.23
C VAL A 88 -15.38 -5.15 -2.44
N GLU A 89 -15.62 -5.78 -3.59
CA GLU A 89 -15.07 -5.35 -4.87
C GLU A 89 -15.91 -4.20 -5.44
N ILE A 90 -15.28 -3.33 -6.23
CA ILE A 90 -15.98 -2.22 -6.88
C ILE A 90 -16.94 -2.83 -7.91
N PRO A 91 -18.27 -2.59 -7.80
CA PRO A 91 -19.21 -3.10 -8.78
C PRO A 91 -18.88 -2.50 -10.14
N ARG A 92 -18.68 -3.36 -11.15
CA ARG A 92 -18.52 -2.89 -12.54
C ARG A 92 -19.79 -2.14 -12.91
N ARG A 93 -19.70 -0.81 -13.04
CA ARG A 93 -20.76 -0.06 -13.70
C ARG A 93 -20.82 -0.56 -15.14
N PRO A 94 -21.99 -0.99 -15.65
CA PRO A 94 -22.14 -1.19 -17.08
C PRO A 94 -21.78 0.15 -17.72
N GLN A 95 -20.71 0.16 -18.50
CA GLN A 95 -20.37 1.27 -19.37
C GLN A 95 -21.52 1.37 -20.38
N GLU A 96 -22.17 2.53 -20.44
CA GLU A 96 -23.14 2.85 -21.50
C GLU A 96 -22.50 2.81 -22.88
#